data_AF-A0A524IL03-F1
#
_entry.id   AF-A0A524IL03-F1
#
_cell.length_a   1.000
_cell.length_b   1.000
_cell.length_c   1.000
_cell.angle_alpha   90.00
_cell.angle_beta   90.00
_cell.angle_gamma   90.00
#
_symmetry.space_group_name_H-M   'P 1'
#
loop_
_entity.id
_entity.type
_entity.pdbx_description
1 polymer ?
#
loop_
_entity_poly.entity_id
_entity_poly.type
_entity_poly.pdbx_seq_one_letter_code
_entity_poly.pdbx_strand_id
1 'polypeptide(L)'
;VLYRDASSAYSESLPRTVWVYRAATLDDLRGLDAVLEGRVQAMGVAGLDSAQRTLVEQLAVEWGVSRVVPAGEMAWPPPDWRHDGRFQLLPLLSWTEFE
;
A
#
# COMPACT_ATOMS: atom_id res chain seq x y z
N VAL A 1 -2.48 19.14 5.50
CA VAL A 1 -1.98 18.00 6.29
C VAL A 1 -2.81 17.94 7.55
N LEU A 2 -3.37 16.78 7.88
CA LEU A 2 -4.22 16.56 9.05
C LEU A 2 -3.56 15.49 9.92
N TYR A 3 -3.41 15.77 11.22
CA TYR A 3 -2.72 14.90 12.16
C TYR A 3 -3.72 14.19 13.07
N ARG A 4 -3.49 12.90 13.31
CA ARG A 4 -4.30 12.03 14.17
C ARG A 4 -3.43 10.97 14.84
N ASP A 5 -3.91 10.41 15.95
CA ASP A 5 -3.34 9.16 16.46
C ASP A 5 -3.96 7.97 15.70
N ALA A 6 -3.21 6.88 15.52
CA ALA A 6 -3.64 5.71 14.76
C ALA A 6 -4.96 5.09 15.29
N SER A 7 -5.25 5.22 16.58
CA SER A 7 -6.50 4.79 17.23
C SER A 7 -7.74 5.59 16.82
N SER A 8 -7.57 6.70 16.07
CA SER A 8 -8.65 7.58 15.59
C SER A 8 -8.76 7.57 14.06
N ALA A 9 -8.54 6.39 13.47
CA ALA A 9 -8.48 6.16 12.02
C ALA A 9 -9.69 6.74 11.27
N TYR A 10 -9.44 7.42 10.16
CA TYR A 10 -10.46 8.04 9.31
C TYR A 10 -10.02 7.96 7.84
N SER A 11 -10.96 7.62 6.95
CA SER A 11 -10.63 7.18 5.57
C SER A 11 -11.30 7.96 4.44
N GLU A 12 -12.07 9.00 4.74
CA GLU A 12 -12.73 9.73 3.66
C GLU A 12 -11.66 10.40 2.77
N SER A 13 -11.79 10.14 1.47
CA SER A 13 -10.91 10.71 0.46
C SER A 13 -11.25 12.20 0.32
N LEU A 14 -10.36 13.04 0.85
CA LEU A 14 -10.43 14.48 0.71
C LEU A 14 -9.44 14.94 -0.36
N PRO A 15 -9.85 15.78 -1.32
CA PRO A 15 -8.95 16.25 -2.37
C PRO A 15 -7.78 17.03 -1.75
N ARG A 16 -6.57 16.81 -2.27
CA ARG A 16 -5.33 17.52 -1.85
C ARG A 16 -5.05 17.45 -0.35
N THR A 17 -5.41 16.33 0.29
CA THR A 17 -5.23 16.12 1.73
C THR A 17 -4.22 15.01 2.00
N VAL A 18 -3.39 15.21 3.02
CA VAL A 18 -2.48 14.21 3.57
C VAL A 18 -2.86 13.97 5.02
N TRP A 19 -3.13 12.73 5.37
CA TRP A 19 -3.32 12.27 6.75
C TRP A 19 -1.99 11.79 7.31
N VAL A 20 -1.65 12.25 8.50
CA VAL A 20 -0.45 11.83 9.23
C VAL A 20 -0.90 11.18 10.53
N TYR A 21 -0.62 9.89 10.64
CA TYR A 21 -0.91 9.11 11.84
C TYR A 21 0.38 8.88 12.62
N ARG A 22 0.35 9.19 13.93
CA ARG A 22 1.41 8.75 14.82
C ARG A 22 1.14 7.32 15.27
N ALA A 23 2.18 6.51 15.19
CA ALA A 23 2.26 5.17 15.75
C ALA A 23 3.53 5.09 16.60
N ALA A 24 3.44 4.55 17.80
CA ALA A 24 4.60 4.29 18.65
C ALA A 24 5.29 2.99 18.23
N THR A 25 4.50 2.03 17.74
CA THR A 25 4.97 0.74 17.21
C THR A 25 4.33 0.46 15.86
N LEU A 26 4.93 -0.44 15.07
CA LEU A 26 4.32 -0.89 13.81
C LEU A 26 3.00 -1.65 14.04
N ASP A 27 2.82 -2.27 15.20
CA ASP A 27 1.58 -2.98 15.52
C ASP A 27 0.41 -2.02 15.74
N ASP A 28 0.66 -0.78 16.20
CA ASP A 28 -0.38 0.24 16.33
C ASP A 28 -1.05 0.58 14.97
N LEU A 29 -0.37 0.30 13.86
CA LEU A 29 -0.90 0.50 12.51
C LEU A 29 -2.11 -0.39 12.22
N ARG A 30 -2.30 -1.50 12.94
CA ARG A 30 -3.50 -2.35 12.83
C ARG A 30 -4.78 -1.60 13.18
N GLY A 31 -4.70 -0.50 13.93
CA GLY A 31 -5.83 0.41 14.13
C GLY A 31 -6.37 1.02 12.83
N LEU A 32 -5.62 0.95 11.73
CA LEU A 32 -5.99 1.45 10.41
C LEU A 32 -6.63 0.38 9.51
N ASP A 33 -6.73 -0.89 9.93
CA ASP A 33 -7.20 -2.00 9.09
C ASP A 33 -8.55 -1.70 8.43
N ALA A 34 -9.54 -1.30 9.24
CA ALA A 34 -10.89 -0.96 8.78
C ALA A 34 -10.94 0.21 7.77
N VAL A 35 -9.86 0.99 7.68
CA VAL A 35 -9.73 2.18 6.83
C VAL A 35 -8.93 1.88 5.56
N LEU A 36 -7.94 1.00 5.62
CA LEU A 36 -6.96 0.80 4.55
C LEU A 36 -7.18 -0.47 3.72
N GLU A 37 -7.80 -1.50 4.29
CA GLU A 37 -8.01 -2.79 3.61
C GLU A 37 -8.71 -2.62 2.24
N GLY A 38 -8.04 -3.06 1.18
CA GLY A 38 -8.54 -2.98 -0.19
C GLY A 38 -8.58 -1.57 -0.79
N ARG A 39 -8.06 -0.55 -0.09
CA ARG A 39 -8.07 0.86 -0.53
C ARG A 39 -6.70 1.43 -0.83
N VAL A 40 -5.63 0.70 -0.50
CA VAL A 40 -4.24 1.17 -0.66
C VAL A 40 -3.63 0.57 -1.91
N GLN A 41 -3.34 1.42 -2.89
CA GLN A 41 -2.72 0.98 -4.16
C GLN A 41 -1.22 0.75 -4.01
N ALA A 42 -0.53 1.64 -3.29
CA ALA A 42 0.91 1.59 -3.07
C ALA A 42 1.27 2.01 -1.65
N MET A 43 2.34 1.42 -1.12
CA MET A 43 2.91 1.74 0.18
C MET A 43 4.37 2.18 0.02
N GLY A 44 4.68 3.38 0.51
CA GLY A 44 6.04 3.91 0.58
C GLY A 44 6.66 3.63 1.95
N VAL A 45 7.85 3.04 1.99
CA VAL A 45 8.54 2.66 3.23
C VAL A 45 9.92 3.32 3.31
N ALA A 46 10.34 3.71 4.51
CA ALA A 46 11.66 4.30 4.75
C ALA A 46 12.14 3.99 6.18
N GLY A 47 13.46 3.87 6.34
CA GLY A 47 14.08 3.77 7.67
C GLY A 47 13.78 2.50 8.45
N LEU A 48 13.35 1.42 7.79
CA LEU A 48 13.05 0.14 8.43
C LEU A 48 14.30 -0.73 8.56
N ASP A 49 14.46 -1.38 9.71
CA ASP A 49 15.36 -2.54 9.86
C ASP A 49 14.76 -3.81 9.23
N SER A 50 15.47 -4.94 9.31
CA SER A 50 15.04 -6.20 8.71
C SER A 50 13.77 -6.78 9.34
N ALA A 51 13.62 -6.72 10.66
CA ALA A 51 12.44 -7.23 11.35
C ALA A 51 11.21 -6.37 11.06
N GLN A 52 11.41 -5.05 11.06
CA GLN A 52 10.40 -4.06 10.69
C GLN A 52 9.95 -4.21 9.24
N ARG A 53 10.88 -4.51 8.31
CA ARG A 53 10.53 -4.78 6.91
C ARG A 53 9.58 -5.97 6.80
N THR A 54 9.86 -7.09 7.48
CA THR A 54 9.00 -8.27 7.43
C THR A 54 7.59 -7.97 7.94
N LEU A 55 7.47 -7.22 9.03
CA LEU A 55 6.16 -6.82 9.57
C LEU A 55 5.39 -5.90 8.60
N VAL A 56 6.08 -4.97 7.95
CA VAL A 56 5.46 -4.07 6.97
C VAL A 56 5.04 -4.83 5.70
N GLU A 57 5.82 -5.82 5.26
CA GLU A 57 5.41 -6.71 4.16
C GLU A 57 4.15 -7.52 4.52
N GLN A 58 4.02 -7.99 5.76
CA GLN A 58 2.81 -8.66 6.24
C GLN A 58 1.60 -7.72 6.22
N LEU A 59 1.73 -6.51 6.77
CA LEU A 59 0.66 -5.49 6.73
C LEU A 59 0.27 -5.13 5.30
N ALA A 60 1.24 -5.03 4.39
CA ALA A 60 0.99 -4.75 2.98
C ALA A 60 0.13 -5.86 2.34
N VAL A 61 0.40 -7.13 2.66
CA VAL A 61 -0.42 -8.27 2.21
C VAL A 61 -1.82 -8.21 2.80
N GLU A 62 -1.94 -7.98 4.11
CA GLU A 62 -3.22 -7.89 4.82
C GLU A 62 -4.11 -6.76 4.27
N TRP A 63 -3.54 -5.60 3.92
CA TRP A 63 -4.28 -4.50 3.32
C TRP A 63 -4.51 -4.63 1.80
N GLY A 64 -3.95 -5.65 1.16
CA GLY A 64 -4.07 -5.87 -0.29
C GLY A 64 -3.28 -4.87 -1.13
N VAL A 65 -2.15 -4.39 -0.62
CA VAL A 65 -1.30 -3.42 -1.32
C VAL A 65 -0.62 -4.08 -2.52
N SER A 66 -0.82 -3.50 -3.70
CA SER A 66 -0.27 -4.04 -4.95
C SER A 66 1.18 -3.63 -5.24
N ARG A 67 1.75 -2.70 -4.47
CA ARG A 67 3.13 -2.20 -4.66
C ARG A 67 3.73 -1.63 -3.37
N VAL A 68 4.85 -2.19 -2.92
CA VAL A 68 5.67 -1.66 -1.80
C VAL A 68 6.99 -1.14 -2.34
N VAL A 69 7.33 0.12 -2.04
CA VAL A 69 8.51 0.81 -2.60
C VAL A 69 9.15 1.77 -1.61
N PRO A 70 10.39 2.25 -1.85
CA PRO A 70 10.95 3.35 -1.07
C PRO A 70 10.01 4.58 -1.07
N ALA A 71 9.92 5.26 0.08
CA ALA A 71 9.16 6.49 0.19
C ALA A 71 9.67 7.52 -0.83
N GLY A 72 8.76 8.09 -1.63
CA GLY A 72 9.08 8.99 -2.74
C GLY A 72 8.91 8.35 -4.13
N GLU A 73 8.98 7.02 -4.23
CA GLU A 73 8.90 6.28 -5.51
C GLU A 73 7.46 5.86 -5.89
N MET A 74 6.48 6.15 -5.04
CA MET A 74 5.08 5.76 -5.24
C MET A 74 4.46 6.32 -6.52
N ALA A 75 4.89 7.53 -6.93
CA ALA A 75 4.39 8.21 -8.13
C ALA A 75 4.90 7.62 -9.46
N TRP A 76 5.86 6.70 -9.42
CA TRP A 76 6.54 6.16 -10.60
C TRP A 76 6.34 4.63 -10.71
N PRO A 77 5.11 4.15 -11.01
CA PRO A 77 4.87 2.71 -11.16
C PRO A 77 5.57 2.14 -12.40
N PRO A 78 6.01 0.88 -12.37
CA PRO A 78 6.55 0.24 -13.56
C PRO A 78 5.44 -0.01 -14.60
N PRO A 79 5.77 -0.16 -15.90
CA PRO A 79 4.78 -0.27 -16.97
C PRO A 79 3.86 -1.49 -16.90
N ASP A 80 4.28 -2.55 -16.21
CA ASP A 80 3.56 -3.81 -16.03
C ASP A 80 2.61 -3.81 -14.82
N TRP A 81 2.70 -2.80 -13.93
CA TRP A 81 1.92 -2.71 -12.70
C TRP A 81 0.53 -2.09 -12.90
N ARG A 82 -0.47 -2.69 -12.23
CA ARG A 82 -1.84 -2.19 -12.14
C ARG A 82 -2.25 -2.00 -10.68
N HIS A 83 -3.09 -1.00 -10.44
CA HIS A 83 -3.54 -0.61 -9.10
C HIS A 83 -4.37 -1.67 -8.36
N ASP A 84 -4.88 -2.68 -9.05
CA ASP A 84 -5.60 -3.82 -8.50
C ASP A 84 -4.71 -5.09 -8.37
N GLY A 85 -3.39 -4.93 -8.52
CA GLY A 85 -2.42 -6.03 -8.43
C GLY A 85 -2.37 -6.96 -9.64
N ARG A 86 -3.20 -6.75 -10.65
CA ARG A 86 -3.14 -7.53 -11.90
C ARG A 86 -2.00 -7.03 -12.79
N PHE A 87 -1.55 -7.87 -13.72
CA PHE A 87 -0.63 -7.42 -14.76
C PHE A 87 -1.36 -6.56 -15.79
N GLN A 88 -0.83 -5.39 -16.12
CA GLN A 88 -1.44 -4.48 -17.10
C GLN A 88 -1.55 -5.07 -18.49
N LEU A 89 -0.54 -5.85 -18.89
CA LEU A 89 -0.41 -6.35 -20.25
C LEU A 89 -1.14 -7.67 -20.48
N LEU A 90 -1.48 -8.42 -19.42
CA LEU A 90 -2.14 -9.73 -19.54
C LEU A 90 -3.43 -9.70 -20.38
N PRO A 91 -4.34 -8.71 -20.22
CA PRO A 91 -5.54 -8.62 -21.04
C PRO A 91 -5.28 -8.37 -22.54
N LEU A 92 -4.06 -8.00 -22.92
CA LEU A 92 -3.66 -7.73 -24.30
C LEU A 92 -2.97 -8.94 -24.97
N LEU A 93 -2.72 -10.02 -24.23
CA LEU A 93 -2.07 -11.21 -24.75
C LEU A 93 -3.11 -12.22 -25.27
N SER A 94 -2.79 -12.86 -26.39
CA SER A 94 -3.50 -14.05 -26.89
C SER A 94 -2.54 -15.24 -26.84
N TRP A 95 -2.91 -16.27 -26.09
CA TRP A 95 -2.12 -17.50 -25.98
C TRP A 95 -2.60 -18.50 -27.05
N THR A 96 -1.67 -19.16 -27.74
CA THR A 96 -1.96 -20.29 -28.63
C THR A 96 -1.18 -21.48 -28.14
N GLU A 97 -1.89 -22.57 -27.85
CA GLU A 97 -1.30 -23.86 -27.52
C GLU A 97 -1.13 -24.68 -28.81
N PHE A 98 0.01 -25.35 -28.94
CA PHE A 98 0.27 -26.34 -29.99
C PHE A 98 0.38 -27.70 -29.32
N GLU A 99 -0.45 -28.66 -29.75
CA GLU A 99 -0.38 -30.07 -29.39
C GLU A 99 0.31 -30.90 -30.47
#